data_AF-A0A8J6XPT9-F1
#
_entry.id   AF-A0A8J6XPT9-F1
#
_cell.length_a   1.000
_cell.length_b   1.000
_cell.length_c   1.000
_cell.angle_alpha   90.00
_cell.angle_beta   90.00
_cell.angle_gamma   90.00
#
_symmetry.space_group_name_H-M   'P 1'
#
loop_
_entity.id
_entity.type
_entity.pdbx_description
1 polymer ?
#
loop_
_entity_poly.entity_id
_entity_poly.type
_entity_poly.pdbx_seq_one_letter_code
_entity_poly.pdbx_strand_id
1 'polypeptide(L)'
;MGKEMEREIQLLEISGLNIITSSAVRDRDLTLFLVQDADGGKLLGIRGETDHFQGVLDEHSGTLLCPLTSINAAALRARLPWLQPVPLGLTTSAGFGDRLGLATPGHIRALRRVCEPETAIAPIFAQQSVRENARTGRTPQEVMDDATWGVLEEGWRLPWGADADHLKTEADVEAFAAAGFTFFTIDPGDHVDDDAHTASAETIEAKLRALPWDTLDDTLANLEARYSER
;
A
#
# COMPACT_ATOMS: atom_id res chain seq x y z
N MET A 1 23.33 0.01 -8.90
CA MET A 1 24.04 -0.35 -7.65
C MET A 1 25.48 0.17 -7.75
N GLY A 2 26.11 0.57 -6.65
CA GLY A 2 27.52 1.01 -6.67
C GLY A 2 28.48 -0.18 -6.58
N LYS A 3 29.70 -0.05 -7.11
CA LYS A 3 30.73 -1.12 -7.13
C LYS A 3 31.05 -1.71 -5.75
N GLU A 4 30.95 -0.90 -4.70
CA GLU A 4 31.20 -1.34 -3.33
C GLU A 4 30.09 -2.27 -2.81
N MET A 5 28.83 -1.90 -3.08
CA MET A 5 27.68 -2.75 -2.74
C MET A 5 27.71 -4.05 -3.53
N GLU A 6 28.03 -4.01 -4.83
CA GLU A 6 28.17 -5.23 -5.64
C GLU A 6 29.18 -6.21 -5.03
N ARG A 7 30.32 -5.69 -4.56
CA ARG A 7 31.33 -6.51 -3.90
C ARG A 7 30.85 -7.07 -2.55
N GLU A 8 30.13 -6.27 -1.76
CA GLU A 8 29.56 -6.73 -0.49
C GLU A 8 28.53 -7.85 -0.71
N ILE A 9 27.63 -7.70 -1.67
CA ILE A 9 26.63 -8.71 -2.02
C ILE A 9 27.30 -10.00 -2.52
N GLN A 10 28.31 -9.90 -3.39
CA GLN A 10 29.07 -11.07 -3.83
C GLN A 10 29.74 -11.82 -2.66
N LEU A 11 30.28 -11.11 -1.67
CA LEU A 11 30.88 -11.75 -0.50
C LEU A 11 29.83 -12.50 0.34
N LEU A 12 28.62 -11.94 0.44
CA LEU A 12 27.51 -12.57 1.15
C LEU A 12 26.94 -13.79 0.41
N GLU A 13 26.89 -13.74 -0.92
CA GLU A 13 26.54 -14.89 -1.74
C GLU A 13 27.56 -16.03 -1.58
N ILE A 14 28.86 -15.71 -1.48
CA ILE A 14 29.91 -16.69 -1.17
C ILE A 14 29.72 -17.33 0.21
N SER A 15 29.14 -16.59 1.18
CA SER A 15 28.75 -17.14 2.48
C SER A 15 27.46 -17.98 2.45
N GLY A 16 26.90 -18.25 1.26
CA GLY A 16 25.76 -19.15 1.09
C GLY A 16 24.39 -18.50 1.18
N LEU A 17 24.31 -17.16 1.25
CA LEU A 17 23.03 -16.44 1.20
C LEU A 17 22.57 -16.26 -0.26
N ASN A 18 21.34 -16.68 -0.58
CA ASN A 18 20.73 -16.42 -1.87
C ASN A 18 20.02 -15.05 -1.85
N ILE A 19 20.73 -14.00 -2.26
CA ILE A 19 20.26 -12.61 -2.13
C ILE A 19 19.44 -12.18 -3.34
N ILE A 20 18.30 -11.53 -3.08
CA ILE A 20 17.54 -10.82 -4.11
C ILE A 20 18.23 -9.48 -4.37
N THR A 21 19.14 -9.44 -5.35
CA THR A 21 20.04 -8.29 -5.57
C THR A 21 19.35 -6.94 -5.80
N SER A 22 18.15 -6.93 -6.40
CA SER A 22 17.34 -5.72 -6.59
C SER A 22 16.88 -5.09 -5.27
N SER A 23 16.83 -5.88 -4.21
CA SER A 23 16.42 -5.43 -2.87
C SER A 23 17.55 -4.82 -2.04
N ALA A 24 18.80 -4.93 -2.49
CA ALA A 24 19.95 -4.48 -1.74
C ALA A 24 19.97 -2.96 -1.58
N VAL A 25 20.05 -2.49 -0.33
CA VAL A 25 20.07 -1.08 0.04
C VAL A 25 21.18 -0.82 1.02
N ARG A 26 21.98 0.22 0.76
CA ARG A 26 22.87 0.79 1.77
C ARG A 26 22.26 2.07 2.30
N ASP A 27 22.14 2.14 3.61
CA ASP A 27 21.67 3.33 4.32
C ASP A 27 22.61 3.61 5.48
N ARG A 28 23.55 4.54 5.25
CA ARG A 28 24.67 4.85 6.14
C ARG A 28 25.51 3.59 6.42
N ASP A 29 25.48 3.12 7.67
CA ASP A 29 26.24 1.96 8.15
C ASP A 29 25.44 0.65 8.07
N LEU A 30 24.19 0.72 7.61
CA LEU A 30 23.29 -0.42 7.50
C LEU A 30 23.26 -0.92 6.04
N THR A 31 23.46 -2.22 5.87
CA THR A 31 23.20 -2.93 4.62
C THR A 31 21.96 -3.81 4.82
N LEU A 32 20.94 -3.60 3.99
CA LEU A 32 19.65 -4.30 4.02
C LEU A 32 19.41 -5.00 2.69
N PHE A 33 18.90 -6.23 2.72
CA PHE A 33 18.56 -7.00 1.53
C PHE A 33 17.59 -8.14 1.89
N LEU A 34 16.83 -8.62 0.92
CA LEU A 34 16.05 -9.85 1.06
C LEU A 34 16.91 -11.05 0.67
N VAL A 35 16.80 -12.11 1.47
CA VAL A 35 17.37 -13.43 1.21
C VAL A 35 16.22 -14.39 0.92
N GLN A 36 16.37 -15.23 -0.09
CA GLN A 36 15.42 -16.29 -0.39
C GLN A 36 15.95 -17.64 0.13
N ASP A 37 15.14 -18.36 0.88
CA ASP A 37 15.48 -19.71 1.34
C ASP A 37 15.25 -20.77 0.25
N ALA A 38 15.61 -22.02 0.55
CA ALA A 38 15.51 -23.14 -0.39
C ALA A 38 14.06 -23.50 -0.78
N ASP A 39 13.09 -23.19 0.08
CA ASP A 39 11.67 -23.45 -0.13
C ASP A 39 10.96 -22.26 -0.83
N GLY A 40 11.72 -21.20 -1.13
CA GLY A 40 11.23 -19.99 -1.78
C GLY A 40 10.68 -18.94 -0.81
N GLY A 41 10.73 -19.21 0.50
CA GLY A 41 10.46 -18.24 1.55
C GLY A 41 11.51 -17.12 1.58
N LYS A 42 11.19 -16.03 2.26
CA LYS A 42 12.03 -14.83 2.28
C LYS A 42 12.31 -14.38 3.71
N LEU A 43 13.51 -13.86 3.91
CA LEU A 43 13.97 -13.24 5.15
C LEU A 43 14.60 -11.88 4.82
N LEU A 44 14.54 -10.95 5.76
CA LEU A 44 15.29 -9.69 5.69
C LEU A 44 16.68 -9.91 6.30
N GLY A 45 17.72 -9.77 5.48
CA GLY A 45 19.11 -9.75 5.90
C GLY A 45 19.56 -8.33 6.25
N ILE A 46 20.23 -8.20 7.40
CA ILE A 46 20.70 -6.91 7.93
C ILE A 46 22.14 -7.04 8.40
N ARG A 47 23.00 -6.10 7.99
CA ARG A 47 24.34 -5.91 8.55
C ARG A 47 24.50 -4.47 9.03
N GLY A 48 25.11 -4.29 10.19
CA GLY A 48 25.25 -2.99 10.85
C GLY A 48 24.48 -2.93 12.16
N GLU A 49 23.83 -1.80 12.44
CA GLU A 49 23.02 -1.58 13.64
C GLU A 49 21.65 -2.29 13.57
N THR A 50 21.39 -3.23 14.48
CA THR A 50 20.24 -4.14 14.37
C THR A 50 19.18 -4.00 15.47
N ASP A 51 19.34 -3.04 16.39
CA ASP A 51 18.59 -2.97 17.67
C ASP A 51 17.05 -2.89 17.52
N HIS A 52 16.55 -2.49 16.35
CA HIS A 52 15.12 -2.37 16.05
C HIS A 52 14.52 -3.56 15.30
N PHE A 53 15.33 -4.57 14.98
CA PHE A 53 14.91 -5.73 14.20
C PHE A 53 14.94 -7.00 15.05
N GLN A 54 13.98 -7.89 14.79
CA GLN A 54 13.88 -9.20 15.43
C GLN A 54 14.31 -10.27 14.45
N GLY A 55 15.38 -11.00 14.77
CA GLY A 55 15.94 -12.03 13.89
C GLY A 55 16.95 -12.92 14.60
N VAL A 56 17.58 -13.81 13.82
CA VAL A 56 18.64 -14.72 14.26
C VAL A 56 19.92 -14.36 13.54
N LEU A 57 21.03 -14.20 14.28
CA LEU A 57 22.33 -13.92 13.69
C LEU A 57 22.85 -15.18 13.02
N ASP A 58 23.11 -15.10 11.72
CA ASP A 58 23.89 -16.11 11.01
C ASP A 58 25.38 -15.83 11.23
N GLU A 59 26.04 -16.62 12.07
CA GLU A 59 27.45 -16.42 12.44
C GLU A 59 28.40 -16.56 11.25
N HIS A 60 28.00 -17.28 10.20
CA HIS A 60 28.84 -17.51 9.04
C HIS A 60 28.93 -16.28 8.13
N SER A 61 27.80 -15.65 7.83
CA SER A 61 27.75 -14.41 7.03
C SER A 61 27.91 -13.14 7.88
N GLY A 62 27.70 -13.24 9.20
CA GLY A 62 27.60 -12.08 10.09
C GLY A 62 26.37 -11.21 9.80
N THR A 63 25.28 -11.83 9.34
CA THR A 63 24.03 -11.18 8.95
C THR A 63 22.92 -11.52 9.94
N LEU A 64 22.19 -10.53 10.42
CA LEU A 64 20.94 -10.78 11.15
C LEU A 64 19.84 -11.13 10.15
N LEU A 65 19.33 -12.35 10.22
CA LEU A 65 18.24 -12.84 9.38
C LEU A 65 16.91 -12.70 10.13
N CYS A 66 16.05 -11.85 9.61
CA CYS A 66 14.80 -11.44 10.25
C CYS A 66 13.59 -12.01 9.48
N PRO A 67 12.61 -12.65 10.13
CA PRO A 67 11.35 -13.01 9.48
C PRO A 67 10.59 -11.77 9.01
N LEU A 68 9.79 -11.92 7.95
CA LEU A 68 8.98 -10.83 7.36
C LEU A 68 7.73 -10.54 8.18
N THR A 69 7.90 -10.10 9.43
CA THR A 69 6.81 -9.76 10.36
C THR A 69 6.43 -8.29 10.29
N SER A 70 5.24 -7.93 10.80
CA SER A 70 4.82 -6.53 10.89
C SER A 70 5.75 -5.66 11.74
N ILE A 71 6.40 -6.23 12.77
CA ILE A 71 7.37 -5.51 13.59
C ILE A 71 8.61 -5.14 12.76
N ASN A 72 9.14 -6.09 12.00
CA ASN A 72 10.29 -5.84 11.13
C ASN A 72 9.93 -4.93 9.95
N ALA A 73 8.72 -5.06 9.40
CA ALA A 73 8.22 -4.17 8.35
C ALA A 73 8.10 -2.72 8.85
N ALA A 74 7.58 -2.52 10.07
CA ALA A 74 7.49 -1.20 10.69
C ALA A 74 8.87 -0.58 10.95
N ALA A 75 9.82 -1.35 11.50
CA ALA A 75 11.20 -0.90 11.70
C ALA A 75 11.87 -0.54 10.36
N LEU A 76 11.63 -1.33 9.32
CA LEU A 76 12.14 -1.09 7.97
C LEU A 76 11.57 0.22 7.38
N ARG A 77 10.25 0.43 7.45
CA ARG A 77 9.60 1.67 6.98
C ARG A 77 10.06 2.90 7.76
N ALA A 78 10.36 2.77 9.04
CA ALA A 78 10.91 3.85 9.84
C ALA A 78 12.35 4.22 9.40
N ARG A 79 13.14 3.21 9.01
CA ARG A 79 14.53 3.43 8.54
C ARG A 79 14.60 3.93 7.10
N LEU A 80 13.72 3.45 6.23
CA LEU A 80 13.70 3.72 4.79
C LEU A 80 12.38 4.42 4.38
N PRO A 81 12.28 5.76 4.47
CA PRO A 81 11.01 6.48 4.31
C PRO A 81 10.31 6.30 2.95
N TRP A 82 11.05 5.97 1.89
CA TRP A 82 10.48 5.69 0.56
C TRP A 82 9.68 4.36 0.51
N LEU A 83 9.79 3.53 1.55
CA LEU A 83 8.91 2.37 1.77
C LEU A 83 7.60 2.73 2.48
N GLN A 84 7.37 3.99 2.82
CA GLN A 84 6.05 4.43 3.27
C GLN A 84 5.22 4.86 2.07
N PRO A 85 3.94 4.45 1.97
CA PRO A 85 3.06 5.00 0.97
C PRO A 85 2.82 6.49 1.22
N VAL A 86 2.51 7.24 0.17
CA VAL A 86 2.25 8.68 0.24
C VAL A 86 0.98 9.04 -0.53
N PRO A 87 0.29 10.13 -0.17
CA PRO A 87 -0.76 10.70 -1.01
C PRO A 87 -0.20 11.07 -2.39
N LEU A 88 -0.83 10.57 -3.46
CA LEU A 88 -0.36 10.77 -4.84
C LEU A 88 -0.91 12.06 -5.49
N GLY A 89 -1.84 12.74 -4.81
CA GLY A 89 -2.46 13.97 -5.29
C GLY A 89 -3.26 13.76 -6.58
N LEU A 90 -3.06 14.64 -7.56
CA LEU A 90 -3.72 14.59 -8.87
C LEU A 90 -2.93 13.82 -9.94
N THR A 91 -1.87 13.12 -9.54
CA THR A 91 -1.05 12.32 -10.47
C THR A 91 -1.91 11.18 -11.02
N THR A 92 -1.83 10.94 -12.34
CA THR A 92 -2.45 9.75 -12.94
C THR A 92 -1.99 8.51 -12.21
N SER A 93 -2.91 7.74 -11.62
CA SER A 93 -2.60 6.57 -10.79
C SER A 93 -3.40 5.34 -11.20
N ALA A 94 -2.89 4.16 -10.86
CA ALA A 94 -3.60 2.91 -11.03
C ALA A 94 -3.52 2.04 -9.76
N GLY A 95 -4.62 1.35 -9.49
CA GLY A 95 -4.77 0.39 -8.42
C GLY A 95 -4.14 -0.96 -8.75
N PHE A 96 -3.31 -1.50 -7.85
CA PHE A 96 -2.61 -2.76 -8.02
C PHE A 96 -2.97 -3.76 -6.91
N GLY A 97 -4.27 -3.97 -6.70
CA GLY A 97 -4.80 -4.83 -5.65
C GLY A 97 -4.23 -6.25 -5.68
N ASP A 98 -3.84 -6.75 -4.51
CA ASP A 98 -3.18 -8.05 -4.35
C ASP A 98 -3.80 -8.81 -3.18
N ARG A 99 -4.70 -9.75 -3.51
CA ARG A 99 -5.40 -10.62 -2.55
C ARG A 99 -4.52 -11.73 -1.97
N LEU A 100 -3.34 -11.96 -2.55
CA LEU A 100 -2.46 -13.08 -2.23
C LEU A 100 -1.23 -12.66 -1.42
N GLY A 101 -0.84 -11.39 -1.48
CA GLY A 101 0.34 -10.85 -0.79
C GLY A 101 1.66 -11.14 -1.50
N LEU A 102 1.63 -11.52 -2.78
CA LEU A 102 2.81 -11.96 -3.55
C LEU A 102 2.95 -11.28 -4.92
N ALA A 103 1.99 -10.45 -5.33
CA ALA A 103 1.90 -9.90 -6.67
C ALA A 103 2.67 -8.59 -6.86
N THR A 104 2.92 -7.82 -5.79
CA THR A 104 3.61 -6.52 -5.85
C THR A 104 4.90 -6.52 -6.68
N PRO A 105 5.82 -7.50 -6.56
CA PRO A 105 6.99 -7.56 -7.43
C PRO A 105 6.64 -7.66 -8.92
N GLY A 106 5.63 -8.47 -9.25
CA GLY A 106 5.11 -8.60 -10.62
C GLY A 106 4.47 -7.32 -11.13
N HIS A 107 3.70 -6.62 -10.28
CA HIS A 107 3.09 -5.32 -10.60
C HIS A 107 4.16 -4.28 -10.96
N ILE A 108 5.22 -4.18 -10.16
CA ILE A 108 6.34 -3.27 -10.42
C ILE A 108 7.01 -3.59 -11.76
N ARG A 109 7.34 -4.87 -12.01
CA ARG A 109 7.96 -5.29 -13.27
C ARG A 109 7.08 -5.00 -14.49
N ALA A 110 5.77 -5.15 -14.37
CA ALA A 110 4.82 -4.81 -15.43
C ALA A 110 4.81 -3.30 -15.70
N LEU A 111 4.72 -2.48 -14.65
CA LEU A 111 4.71 -1.02 -14.75
C LEU A 111 5.97 -0.49 -15.45
N ARG A 112 7.15 -0.97 -15.04
CA ARG A 112 8.44 -0.64 -15.67
C ARG A 112 8.49 -0.91 -17.17
N ARG A 113 7.71 -1.87 -17.66
CA ARG A 113 7.71 -2.26 -19.07
C ARG A 113 6.75 -1.45 -19.94
N VAL A 114 5.74 -0.83 -19.34
CA VAL A 114 4.68 -0.12 -20.08
C VAL A 114 4.69 1.38 -19.87
N CYS A 115 5.40 1.89 -18.86
CA CYS A 115 5.50 3.31 -18.56
C CYS A 115 6.93 3.82 -18.73
N GLU A 116 7.17 4.64 -19.77
CA GLU A 116 8.35 5.50 -19.85
C GLU A 116 7.91 6.99 -19.78
N PRO A 117 8.33 7.76 -18.76
CA PRO A 117 9.01 7.34 -17.50
C PRO A 117 8.08 6.59 -16.52
N GLU A 118 8.66 5.90 -15.53
CA GLU A 118 7.96 5.15 -14.45
C GLU A 118 6.96 6.01 -13.63
N THR A 119 6.96 7.34 -13.80
CA THR A 119 6.03 8.29 -13.19
C THR A 119 4.78 8.57 -14.04
N ALA A 120 4.66 7.99 -15.24
CA ALA A 120 3.49 8.20 -16.10
C ALA A 120 2.20 7.68 -15.45
N ILE A 121 2.32 6.62 -14.63
CA ILE A 121 1.25 6.08 -13.78
C ILE A 121 1.84 5.84 -12.39
N ALA A 122 1.37 6.59 -11.40
CA ALA A 122 1.75 6.39 -10.00
C ALA A 122 1.04 5.15 -9.42
N PRO A 123 1.77 4.15 -8.91
CA PRO A 123 1.16 2.92 -8.47
C PRO A 123 0.57 3.02 -7.07
N ILE A 124 -0.58 2.38 -6.87
CA ILE A 124 -1.16 2.11 -5.55
C ILE A 124 -0.97 0.62 -5.26
N PHE A 125 0.16 0.25 -4.62
CA PHE A 125 0.54 -1.15 -4.41
C PHE A 125 -0.21 -1.83 -3.25
N ALA A 126 -0.52 -1.09 -2.19
CA ALA A 126 -1.36 -1.59 -1.12
C ALA A 126 -2.81 -1.21 -1.41
N GLN A 127 -3.58 -2.12 -2.00
CA GLN A 127 -5.01 -1.88 -2.22
C GLN A 127 -5.79 -3.15 -1.91
N GLN A 128 -6.77 -3.02 -1.02
CA GLN A 128 -7.75 -4.07 -0.77
C GLN A 128 -8.98 -3.48 -0.08
N SER A 129 -10.17 -3.98 -0.43
CA SER A 129 -11.42 -3.60 0.22
C SER A 129 -11.69 -4.39 1.51
N VAL A 130 -12.56 -3.87 2.38
CA VAL A 130 -13.04 -4.55 3.60
C VAL A 130 -13.58 -5.94 3.27
N ARG A 131 -14.36 -6.06 2.18
CA ARG A 131 -14.94 -7.34 1.73
C ARG A 131 -13.88 -8.35 1.32
N GLU A 132 -12.80 -7.90 0.66
CA GLU A 132 -11.71 -8.77 0.27
C GLU A 132 -10.90 -9.24 1.48
N ASN A 133 -10.57 -8.32 2.40
CA ASN A 133 -9.94 -8.65 3.69
C ASN A 133 -10.71 -9.75 4.44
N ALA A 134 -12.02 -9.58 4.58
CA ALA A 134 -12.88 -10.57 5.23
C ALA A 134 -12.88 -11.94 4.51
N ARG A 135 -12.83 -11.95 3.17
CA ARG A 135 -12.82 -13.18 2.37
C ARG A 135 -11.48 -13.91 2.37
N THR A 136 -10.37 -13.17 2.41
CA THR A 136 -9.02 -13.74 2.45
C THR A 136 -8.54 -14.02 3.86
N GLY A 137 -9.27 -13.54 4.88
CA GLY A 137 -8.82 -13.60 6.28
C GLY A 137 -7.61 -12.71 6.55
N ARG A 138 -7.40 -11.69 5.71
CA ARG A 138 -6.25 -10.77 5.82
C ARG A 138 -6.68 -9.46 6.47
N THR A 139 -5.72 -8.79 7.07
CA THR A 139 -5.86 -7.50 7.73
C THR A 139 -5.29 -6.37 6.86
N PRO A 140 -5.71 -5.11 7.07
CA PRO A 140 -5.07 -3.96 6.42
C PRO A 140 -3.55 -3.91 6.66
N GLN A 141 -3.10 -4.32 7.85
CA GLN A 141 -1.67 -4.36 8.20
C GLN A 141 -0.89 -5.34 7.31
N GLU A 142 -1.42 -6.55 7.09
CA GLU A 142 -0.79 -7.54 6.19
C GLU A 142 -0.73 -7.03 4.74
N VAL A 143 -1.78 -6.36 4.26
CA VAL A 143 -1.77 -5.74 2.92
C VAL A 143 -0.67 -4.69 2.79
N MET A 144 -0.48 -3.85 3.81
CA MET A 144 0.60 -2.85 3.84
C MET A 144 1.99 -3.50 3.89
N ASP A 145 2.15 -4.52 4.71
CA ASP A 145 3.43 -5.20 4.90
C ASP A 145 3.85 -5.96 3.64
N ASP A 146 2.93 -6.69 3.00
CA ASP A 146 3.20 -7.42 1.76
C ASP A 146 3.58 -6.47 0.61
N ALA A 147 2.90 -5.33 0.50
CA ALA A 147 3.29 -4.29 -0.44
C ALA A 147 4.70 -3.74 -0.12
N THR A 148 5.01 -3.46 1.15
CA THR A 148 6.32 -2.98 1.59
C THR A 148 7.44 -3.94 1.19
N TRP A 149 7.24 -5.25 1.41
CA TRP A 149 8.22 -6.26 1.05
C TRP A 149 8.44 -6.34 -0.47
N GLY A 150 7.37 -6.28 -1.26
CA GLY A 150 7.48 -6.27 -2.72
C GLY A 150 8.15 -5.00 -3.27
N VAL A 151 7.89 -3.83 -2.67
CA VAL A 151 8.53 -2.56 -3.03
C VAL A 151 10.03 -2.62 -2.72
N LEU A 152 10.41 -3.17 -1.56
CA LEU A 152 11.82 -3.42 -1.23
C LEU A 152 12.44 -4.40 -2.24
N GLU A 153 11.79 -5.53 -2.49
CA GLU A 153 12.28 -6.61 -3.35
C GLU A 153 12.71 -6.11 -4.74
N GLU A 154 11.88 -5.26 -5.34
CA GLU A 154 12.11 -4.70 -6.67
C GLU A 154 12.91 -3.39 -6.66
N GLY A 155 13.32 -2.92 -5.48
CA GLY A 155 14.08 -1.69 -5.30
C GLY A 155 13.34 -0.45 -5.83
N TRP A 156 12.00 -0.42 -5.74
CA TRP A 156 11.20 0.69 -6.23
C TRP A 156 11.36 1.93 -5.33
N ARG A 157 11.82 3.06 -5.88
CA ARG A 157 12.16 4.28 -5.11
C ARG A 157 11.25 5.47 -5.35
N LEU A 158 10.28 5.33 -6.25
CA LEU A 158 9.36 6.41 -6.58
C LEU A 158 8.14 6.39 -5.63
N PRO A 159 7.41 7.51 -5.50
CA PRO A 159 6.16 7.56 -4.74
C PRO A 159 5.20 6.43 -5.14
N TRP A 160 4.53 5.86 -4.14
CA TRP A 160 3.48 4.85 -4.31
C TRP A 160 2.39 5.07 -3.26
N GLY A 161 1.16 4.63 -3.56
CA GLY A 161 -0.02 4.86 -2.72
C GLY A 161 -0.54 3.61 -2.03
N ALA A 162 -1.42 3.83 -1.06
CA ALA A 162 -2.16 2.78 -0.37
C ALA A 162 -3.66 3.14 -0.28
N ASP A 163 -4.52 2.37 -0.93
CA ASP A 163 -5.97 2.61 -1.06
C ASP A 163 -6.82 1.64 -0.23
N ALA A 164 -7.53 2.23 0.71
CA ALA A 164 -8.54 1.59 1.52
C ALA A 164 -9.85 1.61 0.73
N ASP A 165 -10.11 0.52 0.02
CA ASP A 165 -11.14 0.46 -1.02
C ASP A 165 -12.53 0.14 -0.44
N HIS A 166 -13.59 0.72 -1.00
CA HIS A 166 -15.00 0.50 -0.65
C HIS A 166 -15.33 0.59 0.86
N LEU A 167 -14.93 1.68 1.53
CA LEU A 167 -15.19 1.91 2.96
C LEU A 167 -16.62 2.40 3.20
N LYS A 168 -17.27 1.79 4.20
CA LYS A 168 -18.65 2.11 4.59
C LYS A 168 -18.82 2.52 6.05
N THR A 169 -17.86 2.19 6.91
CA THR A 169 -17.94 2.44 8.35
C THR A 169 -16.73 3.20 8.85
N GLU A 170 -16.91 4.01 9.91
CA GLU A 170 -15.82 4.72 10.57
C GLU A 170 -14.78 3.77 11.15
N ALA A 171 -15.22 2.63 11.70
CA ALA A 171 -14.32 1.60 12.25
C ALA A 171 -13.39 1.02 11.18
N ASP A 172 -13.89 0.81 9.95
CA ASP A 172 -13.04 0.39 8.83
C ASP A 172 -12.02 1.49 8.50
N VAL A 173 -12.45 2.76 8.41
CA VAL A 173 -11.55 3.90 8.16
C VAL A 173 -10.42 3.94 9.21
N GLU A 174 -10.74 3.79 10.49
CA GLU A 174 -9.77 3.77 11.59
C GLU A 174 -8.76 2.62 11.44
N ALA A 175 -9.22 1.41 11.09
CA ALA A 175 -8.35 0.25 10.93
C ALA A 175 -7.35 0.42 9.78
N PHE A 176 -7.79 0.97 8.64
CA PHE A 176 -6.92 1.26 7.50
C PHE A 176 -5.98 2.45 7.79
N ALA A 177 -6.47 3.50 8.44
CA ALA A 177 -5.65 4.63 8.86
C ALA A 177 -4.53 4.20 9.83
N ALA A 178 -4.84 3.33 10.79
CA ALA A 178 -3.86 2.78 11.72
C ALA A 178 -2.76 1.95 11.02
N ALA A 179 -3.09 1.25 9.93
CA ALA A 179 -2.13 0.52 9.11
C ALA A 179 -1.28 1.42 8.20
N GLY A 180 -1.61 2.71 8.07
CA GLY A 180 -0.86 3.70 7.29
C GLY A 180 -1.36 3.91 5.85
N PHE A 181 -2.63 3.59 5.56
CA PHE A 181 -3.23 3.89 4.26
C PHE A 181 -3.34 5.39 4.01
N THR A 182 -3.21 5.79 2.74
CA THR A 182 -3.09 7.21 2.33
C THR A 182 -4.16 7.68 1.36
N PHE A 183 -4.99 6.75 0.87
CA PHE A 183 -6.14 6.97 0.01
C PHE A 183 -7.33 6.23 0.64
N PHE A 184 -8.47 6.90 0.77
CA PHE A 184 -9.69 6.34 1.34
C PHE A 184 -10.85 6.46 0.34
N THR A 185 -11.33 5.33 -0.18
CA THR A 185 -12.45 5.27 -1.10
C THR A 185 -13.74 5.07 -0.31
N ILE A 186 -14.47 6.16 -0.06
CA ILE A 186 -15.76 6.11 0.66
C ILE A 186 -16.85 5.64 -0.29
N ASP A 187 -17.57 4.58 0.08
CA ASP A 187 -18.68 4.00 -0.66
C ASP A 187 -20.01 4.43 -0.05
N PRO A 188 -20.69 5.44 -0.62
CA PRO A 188 -21.99 5.90 -0.14
C PRO A 188 -23.14 5.01 -0.65
N GLY A 189 -22.87 3.88 -1.30
CA GLY A 189 -23.87 3.09 -2.02
C GLY A 189 -25.06 2.68 -1.16
N ASP A 190 -24.87 2.41 0.14
CA ASP A 190 -25.97 2.07 1.06
C ASP A 190 -26.90 3.26 1.36
N HIS A 191 -26.48 4.48 1.02
CA HIS A 191 -27.24 5.72 1.16
C HIS A 191 -27.81 6.22 -0.17
N VAL A 192 -27.56 5.52 -1.27
CA VAL A 192 -28.14 5.85 -2.58
C VAL A 192 -29.58 5.31 -2.64
N ASP A 193 -30.51 6.20 -2.96
CA ASP A 193 -31.92 5.84 -3.18
C ASP A 193 -32.13 5.37 -4.62
N ASP A 194 -31.99 4.06 -4.84
CA ASP A 194 -32.13 3.43 -6.17
C ASP A 194 -33.52 3.66 -6.79
N ASP A 195 -34.57 3.83 -5.98
CA ASP A 195 -35.93 4.04 -6.46
C ASP A 195 -36.11 5.44 -7.09
N ALA A 196 -35.24 6.40 -6.76
CA ALA A 196 -35.32 7.77 -7.28
C ALA A 196 -35.28 7.83 -8.82
N HIS A 197 -34.59 6.89 -9.48
CA HIS A 197 -34.48 6.88 -10.94
C HIS A 197 -35.84 6.66 -11.66
N THR A 198 -36.76 5.96 -11.02
CA THR A 198 -38.07 5.60 -11.61
C THR A 198 -39.26 6.24 -10.90
N ALA A 199 -39.00 7.00 -9.84
CA ALA A 199 -40.02 7.68 -9.07
C ALA A 199 -40.72 8.79 -9.88
N SER A 200 -41.99 9.05 -9.54
CA SER A 200 -42.71 10.18 -10.13
C SER A 200 -42.12 11.51 -9.67
N ALA A 201 -42.34 12.58 -10.44
CA ALA A 201 -41.91 13.93 -10.07
C ALA A 201 -42.42 14.34 -8.67
N GLU A 202 -43.69 14.07 -8.37
CA GLU A 202 -44.29 14.35 -7.06
C GLU A 202 -43.58 13.60 -5.92
N THR A 203 -43.17 12.35 -6.17
CA THR A 203 -42.41 11.56 -5.20
C THR A 203 -41.01 12.15 -4.98
N ILE A 204 -40.35 12.57 -6.06
CA ILE A 204 -39.03 13.22 -5.97
C ILE A 204 -39.11 14.54 -5.20
N GLU A 205 -40.11 15.38 -5.46
CA GLU A 205 -40.33 16.62 -4.71
C GLU A 205 -40.59 16.36 -3.22
N ALA A 206 -41.32 15.29 -2.88
CA ALA A 206 -41.52 14.90 -1.49
C ALA A 206 -40.20 14.43 -0.84
N LYS A 207 -39.42 13.59 -1.54
CA LYS A 207 -38.10 13.12 -1.08
C LYS A 207 -37.13 14.28 -0.85
N LEU A 208 -37.04 15.22 -1.79
CA LEU A 208 -36.19 16.42 -1.67
C LEU A 208 -36.57 17.28 -0.46
N ARG A 209 -37.87 17.50 -0.22
CA ARG A 209 -38.33 18.24 0.97
C ARG A 209 -38.03 17.53 2.28
N ALA A 210 -37.92 16.20 2.27
CA ALA A 210 -37.63 15.37 3.43
C ALA A 210 -36.13 15.18 3.72
N LEU A 211 -35.23 15.64 2.84
CA LEU A 211 -33.79 15.57 3.09
C LEU A 211 -33.42 16.34 4.37
N PRO A 212 -32.40 15.88 5.12
CA PRO A 212 -31.95 16.54 6.34
C PRO A 212 -31.09 17.77 6.00
N TRP A 213 -31.73 18.81 5.46
CA TRP A 213 -31.09 20.03 4.98
C TRP A 213 -30.17 20.70 5.99
N ASP A 214 -30.55 20.71 7.27
CA ASP A 214 -29.72 21.24 8.36
C ASP A 214 -28.41 20.45 8.51
N THR A 215 -28.43 19.12 8.37
CA THR A 215 -27.24 18.27 8.43
C THR A 215 -26.35 18.46 7.21
N LEU A 216 -26.94 18.77 6.06
CA LEU A 216 -26.23 19.02 4.81
C LEU A 216 -25.65 20.44 4.71
N ASP A 217 -25.89 21.29 5.72
CA ASP A 217 -25.52 22.72 5.71
C ASP A 217 -25.99 23.45 4.45
N ASP A 218 -27.24 23.18 4.04
CA ASP A 218 -27.79 23.67 2.78
C ASP A 218 -29.32 23.81 2.83
N THR A 219 -29.93 24.29 1.75
CA THR A 219 -31.41 24.34 1.61
C THR A 219 -31.86 23.90 0.22
N LEU A 220 -33.10 23.43 0.11
CA LEU A 220 -33.71 23.12 -1.19
C LEU A 220 -33.68 24.32 -2.14
N ALA A 221 -34.01 25.52 -1.64
CA ALA A 221 -33.99 26.74 -2.44
C ALA A 221 -32.58 27.08 -2.97
N ASN A 222 -31.54 26.88 -2.16
CA ASN A 222 -30.15 27.06 -2.59
C ASN A 222 -29.73 26.00 -3.63
N LEU A 223 -30.15 24.75 -3.45
CA LEU A 223 -29.96 23.69 -4.46
C LEU A 223 -30.59 24.08 -5.79
N GLU A 224 -31.87 24.44 -5.77
CA GLU A 224 -32.60 24.87 -6.96
C GLU A 224 -31.90 26.05 -7.63
N ALA A 225 -31.53 27.09 -6.88
CA ALA A 225 -30.82 28.26 -7.43
C ALA A 225 -29.50 27.89 -8.13
N ARG A 226 -28.73 26.92 -7.61
CA ARG A 226 -27.46 26.49 -8.22
C ARG A 226 -27.64 25.73 -9.54
N TYR A 227 -28.74 25.01 -9.71
CA TYR A 227 -28.93 24.09 -10.84
C TYR A 227 -30.01 24.54 -11.83
N SER A 228 -30.86 25.51 -11.49
CA SER A 228 -31.95 26.01 -12.35
C SER A 228 -31.49 26.99 -13.45
N GLU A 229 -30.24 27.45 -13.42
CA GLU A 229 -29.62 28.28 -14.48
C GLU A 229 -28.86 27.45 -15.55
N ARG A 230 -28.97 26.12 -15.55
CA ARG A 230 -28.45 25.22 -16.58
C ARG A 230 -29.58 24.61 -17.41
#